data_AF-A0A9E6E9S9-F1
#
_entry.id   AF-A0A9E6E9S9-F1
#
_cell.length_a   1.000
_cell.length_b   1.000
_cell.length_c   1.000
_cell.angle_alpha   90.00
_cell.angle_beta   90.00
_cell.angle_gamma   90.00
#
_symmetry.space_group_name_H-M   'P 1'
#
loop_
_entity.id
_entity.type
_entity.pdbx_description
1 polymer ?
#
loop_
_entity_poly.entity_id
_entity_poly.type
_entity_poly.pdbx_seq_one_letter_code
_entity_poly.pdbx_strand_id
1 'polypeptide(L)'
;MITLSEVLSIIAYCLFLAGAARSFQGGGSRVSLMVMSAGVLLDMVTAVLPSLGILPPMAHTANHKLVVMYGVMLGFLVWVLFGVALLLHRQHRQGWYHQVILVVEILWFIDVMVFLYGVYR
;
A
#
# COMPACT_ATOMS: atom_id res chain seq x y z
N MET A 1 -14.37 -4.68 -16.23
CA MET A 1 -15.15 -3.98 -15.19
C MET A 1 -14.25 -3.86 -13.98
N ILE A 2 -14.18 -2.68 -13.36
CA ILE A 2 -13.38 -2.48 -12.14
C ILE A 2 -14.11 -3.17 -10.97
N THR A 3 -13.39 -3.99 -10.20
CA THR A 3 -13.97 -4.70 -9.05
C THR A 3 -13.88 -3.86 -7.77
N LEU A 4 -14.74 -4.14 -6.79
CA LEU A 4 -14.76 -3.39 -5.52
C LEU A 4 -13.39 -3.42 -4.80
N SER A 5 -12.69 -4.56 -4.84
CA SER A 5 -11.35 -4.72 -4.25
C SER A 5 -10.33 -3.77 -4.87
N GLU A 6 -10.43 -3.50 -6.17
CA GLU A 6 -9.54 -2.58 -6.90
C GLU A 6 -9.82 -1.13 -6.48
N VAL A 7 -11.10 -0.75 -6.39
CA VAL A 7 -11.50 0.57 -5.91
C VAL A 7 -10.98 0.82 -4.50
N LEU A 8 -11.14 -0.15 -3.61
CA LEU A 8 -10.66 -0.03 -2.23
C LEU A 8 -9.13 0.06 -2.16
N SER A 9 -8.40 -0.66 -3.01
CA SER A 9 -6.93 -0.59 -3.07
C SER A 9 -6.45 0.77 -3.59
N ILE A 10 -7.14 1.35 -4.58
CA ILE A 10 -6.87 2.73 -5.04
C ILE A 10 -7.14 3.74 -3.91
N ILE A 11 -8.25 3.60 -3.18
CA ILE A 11 -8.56 4.48 -2.04
C ILE A 11 -7.50 4.35 -0.95
N ALA A 12 -7.04 3.12 -0.65
CA ALA A 12 -5.98 2.86 0.32
C ALA A 12 -4.68 3.57 -0.06
N TYR A 13 -4.29 3.49 -1.33
CA TYR A 13 -3.12 4.19 -1.86
C TYR A 13 -3.26 5.72 -1.80
N CYS A 14 -4.43 6.26 -2.16
CA CYS A 14 -4.70 7.70 -2.06
C CYS A 14 -4.66 8.21 -0.61
N LEU A 15 -5.18 7.43 0.34
CA LEU A 15 -5.07 7.75 1.77
C LEU A 15 -3.61 7.79 2.22
N PHE A 16 -2.82 6.81 1.80
CA PHE A 16 -1.40 6.78 2.10
C PHE A 16 -0.67 8.01 1.55
N LEU A 17 -0.89 8.38 0.29
CA LEU A 17 -0.32 9.58 -0.34
C LEU A 17 -0.70 10.87 0.41
N ALA A 18 -1.97 11.03 0.76
CA ALA A 18 -2.44 12.19 1.51
C ALA A 18 -1.76 12.29 2.88
N GLY A 19 -1.61 11.16 3.56
CA GLY A 19 -0.89 11.07 4.82
C GLY A 19 0.61 11.35 4.68
N ALA A 20 1.26 10.80 3.65
CA ALA A 20 2.67 11.00 3.33
C ALA A 20 2.96 12.47 3.03
N ALA A 21 2.21 13.09 2.10
CA ALA A 21 2.35 14.50 1.74
C ALA A 21 2.23 15.42 2.97
N ARG A 22 1.23 15.17 3.82
CA ARG A 22 1.06 15.90 5.09
C ARG A 22 2.23 15.63 6.06
N SER A 23 2.74 14.39 6.08
CA SER A 23 3.88 14.00 6.91
C SER A 23 5.14 14.78 6.53
N PHE A 24 5.44 14.92 5.23
CA PHE A 24 6.61 15.68 4.76
C PHE A 24 6.50 17.17 5.06
N GLN A 25 5.30 17.75 5.00
CA GLN A 25 5.07 19.16 5.34
C GLN A 25 5.13 19.42 6.86
N GLY A 26 4.58 18.51 7.66
CA GLY A 26 4.40 18.66 9.11
C GLY A 26 5.40 17.91 9.98
N GLY A 27 6.47 17.35 9.42
CA GLY A 27 7.52 16.64 10.17
C GLY A 27 7.05 15.34 10.84
N GLY A 28 6.14 14.59 10.21
CA GLY A 28 5.62 13.33 10.77
C GLY A 28 4.55 13.53 11.85
N SER A 29 3.59 14.43 11.63
CA SER A 29 2.48 14.64 12.56
C SER A 29 1.72 13.34 12.87
N ARG A 30 1.20 13.19 14.11
CA ARG A 30 0.41 12.00 14.50
C ARG A 30 -0.79 11.76 13.58
N VAL A 31 -1.41 12.83 13.10
CA VAL A 31 -2.54 12.76 12.16
C VAL A 31 -2.09 12.14 10.83
N SER A 32 -0.94 12.54 10.30
CA SER A 32 -0.35 11.96 9.09
C SER A 32 -0.15 10.45 9.26
N LEU A 33 0.43 10.03 10.37
CA LEU A 33 0.64 8.60 10.66
C LEU A 33 -0.67 7.82 10.74
N MET A 34 -1.71 8.39 11.36
CA MET A 34 -3.02 7.75 11.43
C MET A 34 -3.64 7.57 10.05
N VAL A 35 -3.54 8.59 9.19
CA VAL A 35 -4.05 8.55 7.81
C VAL A 35 -3.26 7.52 6.97
N MET A 36 -1.93 7.50 7.07
CA MET A 36 -1.10 6.51 6.37
C MET A 36 -1.38 5.09 6.85
N SER A 37 -1.50 4.90 8.17
CA SER A 37 -1.82 3.60 8.76
C SER A 37 -3.21 3.13 8.36
N ALA A 38 -4.19 4.04 8.26
CA ALA A 38 -5.52 3.70 7.75
C ALA A 38 -5.47 3.22 6.29
N GLY A 39 -4.66 3.87 5.45
CA GLY A 39 -4.40 3.42 4.09
C GLY A 39 -3.81 2.01 4.05
N VAL A 40 -2.72 1.75 4.79
CA VAL A 40 -2.07 0.43 4.82
C VAL A 40 -3.00 -0.65 5.40
N LEU A 41 -3.77 -0.34 6.44
CA LEU A 41 -4.74 -1.30 7.00
C LEU A 41 -5.86 -1.61 6.01
N LEU A 42 -6.36 -0.59 5.29
CA LEU A 42 -7.36 -0.79 4.26
C LEU A 42 -6.81 -1.71 3.16
N ASP A 43 -5.57 -1.51 2.74
CA ASP A 43 -4.86 -2.36 1.76
C ASP A 43 -4.68 -3.81 2.23
N MET A 44 -4.27 -4.01 3.49
CA MET A 44 -4.19 -5.35 4.07
C MET A 44 -5.56 -6.04 4.08
N VAL A 45 -6.61 -5.30 4.44
CA VAL A 45 -7.98 -5.83 4.46
C VAL A 45 -8.43 -6.18 3.04
N THR A 46 -8.18 -5.35 2.04
CA THR A 46 -8.55 -5.64 0.65
C THR A 46 -7.79 -6.82 0.07
N ALA A 47 -6.55 -7.02 0.47
CA ALA A 47 -5.74 -8.18 0.08
C ALA A 47 -6.20 -9.48 0.75
N VAL A 48 -6.66 -9.42 2.00
CA VAL A 48 -7.05 -10.62 2.79
C VAL A 48 -8.53 -11.00 2.60
N LEU A 49 -9.44 -10.05 2.40
CA LEU A 49 -10.88 -10.34 2.24
C LEU A 49 -11.19 -11.38 1.14
N PRO A 50 -10.49 -11.41 0.00
CA PRO A 50 -10.69 -12.46 -0.99
C PRO A 50 -10.26 -13.86 -0.53
N SER A 51 -9.18 -13.97 0.26
CA SER A 51 -8.71 -15.28 0.76
C SER A 51 -9.65 -15.87 1.83
N LEU A 52 -10.46 -15.02 2.48
CA LEU A 52 -11.54 -15.42 3.37
C LEU A 52 -12.87 -15.72 2.64
N GLY A 53 -12.92 -15.56 1.30
CA GLY A 53 -14.13 -15.78 0.50
C GLY A 53 -15.20 -14.69 0.64
N ILE A 54 -14.87 -13.54 1.24
CA ILE A 54 -15.81 -12.45 1.51
C ILE A 54 -15.96 -11.52 0.29
N LEU A 55 -14.86 -11.31 -0.44
CA LEU A 55 -14.85 -10.56 -1.70
C LEU A 55 -14.46 -11.46 -2.86
N PRO A 56 -14.93 -11.18 -4.09
CA PRO A 56 -14.40 -11.84 -5.26
C PRO A 56 -12.88 -11.61 -5.32
N PRO A 57 -12.09 -12.64 -5.70
CA PRO A 57 -10.68 -12.45 -5.98
C PRO A 57 -10.54 -11.33 -7.00
N MET A 58 -9.52 -10.49 -6.80
CA MET A 58 -9.14 -9.48 -7.78
C MET A 58 -9.06 -10.15 -9.16
N ALA A 59 -9.49 -9.43 -10.20
CA ALA A 59 -9.59 -9.95 -11.56
C ALA A 59 -8.19 -10.30 -12.10
N HIS A 60 -7.67 -11.44 -11.67
CA HIS A 60 -6.39 -11.96 -12.10
C HIS A 60 -6.65 -12.82 -13.31
N THR A 61 -6.32 -12.31 -14.49
CA THR A 61 -6.24 -13.13 -15.69
C THR A 61 -5.28 -14.28 -15.39
N ALA A 62 -5.80 -15.52 -15.43
CA ALA A 62 -5.16 -16.73 -14.93
C ALA A 62 -3.82 -17.11 -15.60
N ASN A 63 -3.31 -16.30 -16.53
CA ASN A 63 -2.15 -16.61 -17.38
C ASN A 63 -0.79 -16.14 -16.83
N HIS A 64 -0.72 -15.35 -15.76
CA HIS A 64 0.58 -14.85 -15.26
C HIS A 64 0.79 -15.10 -13.75
N LYS A 65 0.98 -16.38 -13.38
CA LYS A 65 1.33 -16.79 -12.00
C LYS A 65 2.49 -15.98 -11.40
N LEU A 66 3.45 -15.58 -12.23
CA LEU A 66 4.59 -14.76 -11.82
C LEU A 66 4.17 -13.34 -11.41
N VAL A 67 3.29 -12.68 -12.17
CA VAL A 67 2.85 -11.30 -11.89
C VAL A 67 2.06 -11.25 -10.58
N VAL A 68 1.20 -12.23 -10.34
CA VAL A 68 0.47 -12.36 -9.07
C VAL A 68 1.44 -12.56 -7.89
N MET A 69 2.43 -13.45 -8.04
CA MET A 69 3.44 -13.67 -7.00
C MET A 69 4.24 -12.40 -6.71
N TYR A 70 4.66 -11.67 -7.75
CA TYR A 70 5.38 -10.40 -7.59
C TYR A 70 4.53 -9.34 -6.89
N GLY A 71 3.27 -9.17 -7.26
CA GLY A 71 2.38 -8.20 -6.61
C GLY A 71 2.17 -8.51 -5.12
N VAL A 72 1.91 -9.78 -4.78
CA VAL A 72 1.77 -10.18 -3.37
C VAL A 72 3.06 -9.96 -2.57
N MET A 73 4.21 -10.31 -3.14
CA MET A 73 5.51 -10.06 -2.49
C MET A 73 5.79 -8.58 -2.29
N LEU A 74 5.43 -7.75 -3.27
CA LEU A 74 5.69 -6.32 -3.24
C LEU A 74 4.75 -5.60 -2.27
N GLY A 75 3.46 -5.97 -2.23
CA GLY A 75 2.52 -5.53 -1.21
C GLY A 75 2.96 -5.90 0.21
N PHE A 76 3.39 -7.15 0.43
CA PHE A 76 3.94 -7.56 1.73
C PHE A 76 5.19 -6.75 2.12
N LEU A 77 6.08 -6.48 1.16
CA LEU A 77 7.26 -5.66 1.38
C LEU A 77 6.89 -4.22 1.78
N VAL A 78 5.88 -3.63 1.13
CA VAL A 78 5.32 -2.32 1.47
C VAL A 78 4.85 -2.29 2.92
N TRP A 79 4.12 -3.31 3.37
CA TRP A 79 3.64 -3.41 4.76
C TRP A 79 4.80 -3.50 5.76
N VAL A 80 5.82 -4.31 5.48
CA VAL A 80 7.00 -4.46 6.33
C VAL A 80 7.78 -3.14 6.41
N LEU A 81 8.03 -2.49 5.28
CA LEU A 81 8.74 -1.22 5.23
C LEU A 81 7.96 -0.11 5.95
N PHE A 82 6.64 -0.08 5.84
CA PHE A 82 5.82 0.85 6.62
C PHE A 82 5.92 0.56 8.13
N GLY A 83 5.92 -0.71 8.53
CA GLY A 83 6.20 -1.10 9.92
C GLY A 83 7.56 -0.59 10.42
N VAL A 84 8.62 -0.70 9.59
CA VAL A 84 9.94 -0.14 9.89
C VAL A 84 9.88 1.39 10.00
N ALA A 85 9.15 2.08 9.12
CA ALA A 85 8.96 3.52 9.20
C ALA A 85 8.30 3.93 10.53
N LEU A 86 7.28 3.20 10.99
CA LEU A 86 6.64 3.44 12.29
C LEU A 86 7.62 3.28 13.46
N LEU A 87 8.51 2.28 13.40
CA LEU A 87 9.56 2.09 14.41
C LEU A 87 10.58 3.23 14.39
N LEU A 88 11.01 3.67 13.22
CA LEU A 88 11.92 4.80 13.06
C LEU A 88 11.30 6.11 13.55
N HIS A 89 10.00 6.30 13.31
CA HIS A 89 9.26 7.44 13.85
C HIS A 89 9.25 7.42 15.38
N ARG A 90 9.02 6.26 16.01
CA ARG A 90 9.09 6.10 17.47
C ARG A 90 10.48 6.38 18.05
N GLN A 91 11.53 6.11 17.30
CA GLN A 91 12.91 6.41 17.69
C GLN A 91 13.32 7.87 17.43
N HIS A 92 12.38 8.75 17.05
CA HIS A 92 12.63 10.15 16.69
C HIS A 92 13.65 10.34 15.55
N ARG A 93 13.92 9.30 14.75
CA ARG A 93 14.84 9.35 13.60
C ARG A 93 14.13 9.89 12.36
N GLN A 94 13.74 11.16 12.41
CA GLN A 94 12.87 11.77 11.39
C GLN A 94 13.45 11.72 9.96
N GLY A 95 14.78 11.86 9.79
CA GLY A 95 15.41 11.77 8.46
C GLY A 95 15.21 10.41 7.81
N TRP A 96 15.52 9.34 8.55
CA TRP A 96 15.35 7.96 8.08
C TRP A 96 13.88 7.58 7.89
N TYR A 97 13.00 8.06 8.77
CA TYR A 97 11.55 7.86 8.62
C TYR A 97 11.05 8.38 7.26
N HIS A 98 11.37 9.61 6.90
CA HIS A 98 10.93 10.21 5.63
C HIS A 98 11.51 9.49 4.40
N GLN A 99 12.77 9.03 4.48
CA GLN A 99 13.37 8.22 3.42
C GLN A 99 12.65 6.89 3.24
N VAL A 100 12.35 6.19 4.33
CA VAL A 100 11.61 4.92 4.25
C VAL A 100 10.19 5.15 3.72
N ILE A 101 9.49 6.20 4.16
CA ILE A 101 8.17 6.54 3.62
C ILE A 101 8.23 6.80 2.11
N LEU A 102 9.24 7.52 1.62
CA LEU A 102 9.41 7.76 0.20
C LEU A 102 9.66 6.46 -0.58
N VAL A 103 10.45 5.54 -0.03
CA VAL A 103 10.66 4.21 -0.63
C VAL A 103 9.36 3.40 -0.65
N VAL A 104 8.59 3.43 0.44
CA VAL A 104 7.26 2.78 0.52
C VAL A 104 6.33 3.35 -0.54
N GLU A 105 6.29 4.67 -0.71
CA GLU A 105 5.46 5.36 -1.70
C GLU A 105 5.79 4.92 -3.12
N ILE A 106 7.08 4.89 -3.49
CA ILE A 106 7.54 4.48 -4.82
C ILE A 106 7.22 3.00 -5.07
N LEU A 107 7.48 2.11 -4.10
CA LEU A 107 7.20 0.69 -4.26
C LEU A 107 5.70 0.44 -4.40
N TRP A 108 4.88 1.05 -3.54
CA TRP A 108 3.44 0.88 -3.60
C TRP A 108 2.85 1.48 -4.88
N PHE A 109 3.40 2.59 -5.39
CA PHE A 109 3.03 3.12 -6.69
C PHE A 109 3.31 2.12 -7.82
N ILE A 110 4.49 1.49 -7.82
CA ILE A 110 4.85 0.45 -8.80
C ILE A 110 3.88 -0.73 -8.68
N ASP A 111 3.53 -1.15 -7.46
CA ASP A 111 2.58 -2.24 -7.23
C ASP A 111 1.21 -1.92 -7.85
N VAL A 112 0.67 -0.74 -7.54
CA VAL A 112 -0.62 -0.27 -8.08
C VAL A 112 -0.57 -0.18 -9.59
N MET A 113 0.54 0.25 -10.19
CA MET A 113 0.70 0.33 -11.64
C MET A 113 0.79 -1.05 -12.29
N VAL A 114 1.59 -1.96 -11.72
CA VAL A 114 1.68 -3.36 -12.19
C VAL A 114 0.32 -4.03 -12.09
N PHE A 115 -0.42 -3.75 -11.02
CA PHE A 115 -1.75 -4.26 -10.80
C PHE A 115 -2.74 -3.70 -11.82
N LEU A 116 -2.83 -2.37 -11.99
CA LEU A 116 -3.73 -1.75 -12.96
C LEU A 116 -3.40 -2.21 -14.38
N TYR A 117 -2.15 -2.08 -14.82
CA TYR A 117 -1.79 -2.42 -16.21
C TYR A 117 -1.67 -3.92 -16.48
N GLY A 118 -1.41 -4.73 -15.46
CA GLY A 118 -1.39 -6.19 -15.56
C GLY A 118 -2.77 -6.82 -15.76
N VAL A 119 -3.83 -6.13 -15.34
CA VAL A 119 -5.23 -6.57 -15.52
C VAL A 119 -5.77 -6.24 -16.92
N TYR A 120 -5.26 -5.19 -17.57
CA TYR A 120 -5.73 -4.72 -18.89
C TYR A 120 -4.99 -5.33 -20.10
N ARG A 121 -4.06 -6.28 -19.88
CA ARG A 121 -3.43 -7.09 -20.93
C ARG A 121 -3.72 -8.58 -20.72
#